data_AF-A0A0D2HHX9-F1
#
_entry.id   AF-A0A0D2HHX9-F1
#
_cell.length_a   1.000
_cell.length_b   1.000
_cell.length_c   1.000
_cell.angle_alpha   90.00
_cell.angle_beta   90.00
_cell.angle_gamma   90.00
#
_symmetry.space_group_name_H-M   'P 1'
#
loop_
_entity.id
_entity.type
_entity.pdbx_description
1 polymer ?
#
loop_
_entity_poly.entity_id
_entity_poly.type
_entity_poly.pdbx_seq_one_letter_code
_entity_poly.pdbx_strand_id
1 'polypeptide(L)'
;MSSTENLNSNVEEEANTSSNSLNSIKSVFSSLRRAATNDSKKSDASSDSKYDPLTIQPDPLPDNRSEIEGLLNRQLSALDHLRRTVVARNQEIKDYCSRAAYYYNLRPRVAPSFLRQLDIEIHVLRQQRNRFQALVDMRHNEIVRMAEHRKKLDADQGLDCNVYDMYLDFRRVSEWEQLFSI
;
A
#
# COMPACT_ATOMS: atom_id res chain seq x y z
N MET A 1 -56.11 12.50 -6.42
CA MET A 1 -56.65 11.21 -6.93
C MET A 1 -55.48 10.29 -7.19
N SER A 2 -55.59 9.02 -6.74
CA SER A 2 -54.63 7.89 -6.72
C SER A 2 -53.45 8.02 -5.74
N SER A 3 -53.43 7.40 -4.54
CA SER A 3 -53.47 5.94 -4.14
C SER A 3 -52.16 5.24 -4.54
N THR A 4 -51.38 4.51 -3.72
CA THR A 4 -51.56 3.50 -2.63
C THR A 4 -50.16 3.23 -2.01
N GLU A 5 -49.91 3.19 -0.69
CA GLU A 5 -50.07 2.11 0.33
C GLU A 5 -48.94 1.05 0.47
N ASN A 6 -48.80 0.59 1.75
CA ASN A 6 -48.06 -0.54 2.35
C ASN A 6 -46.64 -0.24 2.89
N LEU A 7 -46.32 -0.15 4.20
CA LEU A 7 -46.71 -0.84 5.47
C LEU A 7 -46.38 -2.34 5.56
N ASN A 8 -45.32 -2.66 6.33
CA ASN A 8 -45.05 -3.85 7.17
C ASN A 8 -43.53 -3.89 7.47
N SER A 9 -42.95 -4.34 8.59
CA SER A 9 -43.37 -4.97 9.85
C SER A 9 -42.07 -5.17 10.66
N ASN A 10 -41.90 -4.56 11.84
CA ASN A 10 -41.83 -5.18 13.17
C ASN A 10 -41.08 -6.53 13.33
N VAL A 11 -39.92 -6.52 14.01
CA VAL A 11 -39.24 -7.58 14.81
C VAL A 11 -38.23 -6.84 15.73
N GLU A 12 -38.52 -6.47 16.99
CA GLU A 12 -38.45 -7.23 18.26
C GLU A 12 -37.14 -8.03 18.43
N GLU A 13 -36.14 -7.49 19.15
CA GLU A 13 -35.81 -7.74 20.58
C GLU A 13 -34.65 -8.74 20.78
N GLU A 14 -33.95 -8.58 21.91
CA GLU A 14 -32.81 -9.34 22.46
C GLU A 14 -31.39 -8.84 22.08
N ALA A 15 -30.70 -8.06 22.91
CA ALA A 15 -30.21 -8.25 24.28
C ALA A 15 -28.69 -8.58 24.32
N ASN A 16 -28.01 -7.87 25.22
CA ASN A 16 -26.79 -8.23 25.93
C ASN A 16 -25.39 -7.85 25.38
N THR A 17 -24.89 -6.75 25.95
CA THR A 17 -23.60 -6.65 26.67
C THR A 17 -22.31 -7.10 25.98
N SER A 18 -21.47 -6.12 25.60
CA SER A 18 -20.16 -5.93 26.23
C SER A 18 -19.45 -4.65 25.79
N SER A 19 -18.91 -4.00 26.81
CA SER A 19 -18.22 -2.70 26.84
C SER A 19 -16.82 -2.70 26.25
N ASN A 20 -16.40 -1.50 25.81
CA ASN A 20 -15.04 -0.96 25.83
C ASN A 20 -13.97 -1.60 24.93
N SER A 21 -13.61 -0.89 23.85
CA SER A 21 -12.21 -0.75 23.40
C SER A 21 -12.13 0.20 22.18
N LEU A 22 -12.23 1.50 22.42
CA LEU A 22 -11.76 2.53 21.49
C LEU A 22 -10.77 3.41 22.26
N ASN A 23 -9.60 3.65 21.66
CA ASN A 23 -8.45 4.45 22.15
C ASN A 23 -7.38 3.70 22.96
N SER A 24 -6.44 3.06 22.26
CA SER A 24 -5.06 2.91 22.76
C SER A 24 -4.17 2.50 21.59
N ILE A 25 -3.44 3.44 20.96
CA ILE A 25 -1.97 3.42 20.73
C ILE A 25 -1.56 4.84 20.29
N LYS A 26 -1.34 5.74 21.26
CA LYS A 26 -0.50 6.94 21.11
C LYS A 26 0.61 6.82 22.15
N SER A 27 1.81 7.26 21.79
CA SER A 27 3.03 7.37 22.59
C SER A 27 3.98 6.16 22.57
N VAL A 28 5.06 6.31 21.81
CA VAL A 28 6.40 5.88 22.17
C VAL A 28 7.36 6.90 21.56
N PHE A 29 8.38 7.29 22.33
CA PHE A 29 9.48 8.21 22.01
C PHE A 29 9.25 9.70 22.26
N SER A 30 9.17 10.03 23.54
CA SER A 30 9.87 11.18 24.11
C SER A 30 11.17 10.71 24.78
N SER A 31 12.16 11.60 24.82
CA SER A 31 13.39 11.54 25.63
C SER A 31 14.64 10.94 24.96
N LEU A 32 15.41 11.78 24.27
CA LEU A 32 16.85 11.80 24.54
C LEU A 32 17.43 13.20 24.35
N ARG A 33 18.22 13.54 25.35
CA ARG A 33 18.55 14.87 25.84
C ARG A 33 20.01 15.11 25.49
N ARG A 34 20.24 16.16 24.72
CA ARG A 34 21.40 17.05 24.69
C ARG A 34 22.61 16.64 25.58
N ALA A 35 23.72 16.32 24.95
CA ALA A 35 25.06 16.60 25.49
C ALA A 35 25.98 16.93 24.30
N ALA A 36 26.43 18.19 24.25
CA ALA A 36 27.41 18.70 23.32
C ALA A 36 28.71 18.92 24.08
N THR A 37 29.80 18.28 23.65
CA THR A 37 31.18 18.74 23.92
C THR A 37 32.06 18.28 22.75
N ASN A 38 32.69 19.26 22.09
CA ASN A 38 33.78 19.09 21.13
C ASN A 38 34.90 18.23 21.72
N ASP A 39 35.51 17.38 20.89
CA ASP A 39 36.90 17.54 20.42
C ASP A 39 37.43 16.18 19.90
N SER A 40 38.38 16.26 18.96
CA SER A 40 39.24 15.19 18.43
C SER A 40 38.77 14.31 17.24
N LYS A 41 39.36 14.65 16.08
CA LYS A 41 40.05 13.79 15.09
C LYS A 41 39.43 12.44 14.65
N LYS A 42 39.18 12.37 13.33
CA LYS A 42 39.41 11.25 12.40
C LYS A 42 39.09 9.83 12.89
N SER A 43 37.95 9.30 12.45
CA SER A 43 37.88 7.96 11.82
C SER A 43 36.46 7.69 11.32
N ASP A 44 36.41 7.15 10.11
CA ASP A 44 35.32 6.43 9.44
C ASP A 44 34.05 6.13 10.25
N ALA A 45 32.93 6.65 9.76
CA ALA A 45 31.60 6.09 10.04
C ALA A 45 30.66 6.38 8.85
N SER A 46 30.93 5.71 7.72
CA SER A 46 29.91 5.45 6.71
C SER A 46 28.99 4.35 7.25
N SER A 47 27.85 4.72 7.82
CA SER A 47 26.78 3.78 8.19
C SER A 47 25.44 4.50 8.13
N ASP A 48 25.08 4.93 6.93
CA ASP A 48 23.70 5.26 6.60
C ASP A 48 23.30 4.36 5.43
N SER A 49 23.37 3.04 5.65
CA SER A 49 22.79 2.06 4.74
C SER A 49 21.27 2.22 4.82
N LYS A 50 20.75 3.16 4.03
CA LYS A 50 19.36 3.17 3.61
C LYS A 50 19.02 1.74 3.17
N TYR A 51 18.22 1.07 3.99
CA TYR A 51 17.61 -0.21 3.65
C TYR A 51 16.72 0.06 2.43
N ASP A 52 17.27 -0.09 1.23
CA ASP A 52 16.48 -0.02 0.01
C ASP A 52 15.87 -1.41 -0.20
N PRO A 53 14.55 -1.58 0.02
CA PRO A 53 13.89 -2.87 -0.13
C PRO A 53 14.02 -3.43 -1.55
N LEU A 54 14.43 -2.64 -2.54
CA LEU A 54 14.67 -3.07 -3.92
C LEU A 54 16.04 -3.74 -4.13
N THR A 55 16.95 -3.66 -3.16
CA THR A 55 18.34 -4.15 -3.29
C THR A 55 18.61 -5.46 -2.54
N ILE A 56 17.61 -5.99 -1.83
CA ILE A 56 17.75 -7.22 -1.06
C ILE A 56 17.77 -8.40 -2.04
N GLN A 57 18.84 -9.19 -2.02
CA GLN A 57 18.87 -10.43 -2.80
C GLN A 57 17.72 -11.34 -2.35
N PRO A 58 17.04 -11.99 -3.29
CA PRO A 58 15.86 -12.76 -2.96
C PRO A 58 16.27 -13.99 -2.13
N ASP A 59 15.64 -14.16 -0.96
CA ASP A 59 15.92 -15.28 -0.07
C ASP A 59 15.73 -16.62 -0.80
N PRO A 60 16.54 -17.66 -0.51
CA PRO A 60 16.35 -18.98 -1.09
C PRO A 60 14.93 -19.49 -0.81
N LEU A 61 14.31 -20.09 -1.83
CA LEU A 61 12.95 -20.63 -1.69
C LEU A 61 13.00 -21.99 -0.99
N PRO A 62 12.03 -22.28 -0.10
CA PRO A 62 11.94 -23.59 0.54
C PRO A 62 11.45 -24.64 -0.46
N ASP A 63 11.90 -25.89 -0.29
CA ASP A 63 11.45 -27.03 -1.10
C ASP A 63 10.11 -27.63 -0.64
N ASN A 64 9.55 -27.09 0.45
CA ASN A 64 8.28 -27.51 1.00
C ASN A 64 7.12 -26.73 0.37
N ARG A 65 6.17 -27.46 -0.23
CA ARG A 65 4.95 -26.92 -0.86
C ARG A 65 4.19 -25.96 0.05
N SER A 66 3.99 -26.35 1.32
CA SER A 66 3.22 -25.57 2.29
C SER A 66 3.92 -24.26 2.67
N GLU A 67 5.25 -24.26 2.74
CA GLU A 67 6.02 -23.06 3.05
C GLU A 67 6.00 -22.06 1.90
N ILE A 68 6.08 -22.54 0.64
CA ILE A 68 5.92 -21.68 -0.54
C ILE A 68 4.53 -21.04 -0.58
N GLU A 69 3.47 -21.81 -0.30
CA GLU A 69 2.11 -21.27 -0.22
C GLU A 69 1.98 -20.20 0.88
N GLY A 70 2.61 -20.43 2.04
CA GLY A 70 2.72 -19.43 3.10
C GLY A 70 3.42 -18.15 2.66
N LEU A 71 4.52 -18.27 1.90
CA LEU A 71 5.24 -17.13 1.34
C LEU A 71 4.41 -16.39 0.27
N LEU A 72 3.75 -17.12 -0.62
CA LEU A 72 2.86 -16.56 -1.65
C LEU A 72 1.72 -15.76 -1.02
N ASN A 73 1.07 -16.30 0.00
CA ASN A 73 0.01 -15.61 0.74
C ASN A 73 0.52 -14.33 1.43
N ARG A 74 1.76 -14.32 1.93
CA ARG A 74 2.39 -13.09 2.46
C ARG A 74 2.62 -12.05 1.37
N GLN A 75 3.12 -12.45 0.19
CA GLN A 75 3.32 -11.53 -0.93
C GLN A 75 2.00 -10.96 -1.46
N LEU A 76 0.96 -11.78 -1.58
CA LEU A 76 -0.39 -11.32 -1.95
C LEU A 76 -0.98 -10.35 -0.93
N SER A 77 -0.82 -10.64 0.37
CA SER A 77 -1.27 -9.74 1.44
C SER A 77 -0.53 -8.40 1.38
N ALA A 78 0.76 -8.41 1.08
CA ALA A 78 1.56 -7.21 0.90
C ALA A 78 1.12 -6.41 -0.34
N LEU A 79 0.79 -7.08 -1.46
CA LEU A 79 0.23 -6.43 -2.65
C LEU A 79 -1.14 -5.79 -2.36
N ASP A 80 -2.03 -6.47 -1.64
CA ASP A 80 -3.32 -5.89 -1.25
C ASP A 80 -3.15 -4.65 -0.35
N HIS A 81 -2.17 -4.69 0.57
CA HIS A 81 -1.83 -3.51 1.37
C HIS A 81 -1.30 -2.35 0.51
N LEU A 82 -0.40 -2.63 -0.44
CA LEU A 82 0.08 -1.64 -1.40
C LEU A 82 -1.07 -1.06 -2.23
N ARG A 83 -2.01 -1.91 -2.65
CA ARG A 83 -3.18 -1.51 -3.45
C ARG A 83 -4.04 -0.51 -2.67
N ARG A 84 -4.39 -0.83 -1.42
CA ARG A 84 -5.12 0.08 -0.52
C ARG A 84 -4.38 1.40 -0.31
N THR A 85 -3.05 1.35 -0.17
CA THR A 85 -2.21 2.55 0.00
C THR A 85 -2.21 3.43 -1.26
N VAL A 86 -2.07 2.84 -2.44
CA VAL A 86 -2.11 3.54 -3.72
C VAL A 86 -3.50 4.14 -3.96
N VAL A 87 -4.57 3.41 -3.65
CA VAL A 87 -5.95 3.91 -3.73
C VAL A 87 -6.15 5.12 -2.81
N ALA A 88 -5.66 5.07 -1.56
CA ALA A 88 -5.72 6.20 -0.63
C ALA A 88 -4.96 7.43 -1.16
N ARG A 89 -3.76 7.25 -1.72
CA ARG A 89 -3.00 8.33 -2.36
C ARG A 89 -3.69 8.90 -3.59
N ASN A 90 -4.32 8.06 -4.40
CA ASN A 90 -5.10 8.51 -5.55
C ASN A 90 -6.32 9.34 -5.11
N GLN A 91 -6.96 9.00 -3.99
CA GLN A 91 -8.04 9.81 -3.43
C GLN A 91 -7.51 11.19 -2.98
N GLU A 92 -6.39 11.24 -2.26
CA GLU A 92 -5.76 12.51 -1.88
C GLU A 92 -5.42 13.37 -3.10
N ILE A 93 -4.82 12.77 -4.15
CA ILE A 93 -4.52 13.48 -5.41
C ILE A 93 -5.80 14.07 -6.02
N LYS A 94 -6.90 13.30 -6.08
CA LYS A 94 -8.19 13.78 -6.59
C LYS A 94 -8.74 14.95 -5.77
N ASP A 95 -8.63 14.88 -4.44
CA ASP A 95 -9.10 15.94 -3.56
C ASP A 95 -8.29 17.23 -3.76
N TYR A 96 -6.96 17.13 -3.88
CA TYR A 96 -6.09 18.26 -4.18
C TYR A 96 -6.33 18.83 -5.58
N CYS A 97 -6.53 18.00 -6.59
CA CYS A 97 -6.88 18.44 -7.95
C CYS A 97 -8.23 19.17 -7.96
N SER A 98 -9.23 18.68 -7.22
CA SER A 98 -10.55 19.31 -7.11
C SER A 98 -10.45 20.67 -6.40
N ARG A 99 -9.66 20.73 -5.32
CA ARG A 99 -9.35 21.98 -4.61
C ARG A 99 -8.62 22.98 -5.50
N ALA A 100 -7.63 22.52 -6.27
CA ALA A 100 -6.93 23.36 -7.24
C ALA A 100 -7.90 23.92 -8.28
N ALA A 101 -8.73 23.08 -8.90
CA ALA A 101 -9.73 23.51 -9.88
C ALA A 101 -10.66 24.60 -9.33
N TYR A 102 -11.11 24.47 -8.08
CA TYR A 102 -11.89 25.50 -7.39
C TYR A 102 -11.14 26.84 -7.32
N TYR A 103 -9.89 26.86 -6.87
CA TYR A 103 -9.13 28.12 -6.76
C TYR A 103 -8.67 28.69 -8.10
N TYR A 104 -8.45 27.85 -9.11
CA TYR A 104 -8.20 28.30 -10.48
C TYR A 104 -9.39 29.10 -11.03
N ASN A 105 -10.62 28.68 -10.72
CA ASN A 105 -11.85 29.39 -11.11
C ASN A 105 -12.07 30.72 -10.37
N LEU A 106 -11.32 30.98 -9.29
CA LEU A 106 -11.40 32.22 -8.53
C LEU A 106 -10.39 33.28 -8.98
N ARG A 107 -9.62 33.05 -10.06
CA ARG A 107 -8.73 34.07 -10.62
C ARG A 107 -9.53 35.33 -11.04
N PRO A 108 -9.01 36.55 -10.79
CA PRO A 108 -7.69 36.87 -10.23
C PRO A 108 -7.65 37.02 -8.70
N ARG A 109 -8.72 36.66 -7.96
CA ARG A 109 -8.82 36.86 -6.50
C ARG A 109 -7.79 36.05 -5.70
N VAL A 110 -7.23 35.00 -6.30
CA VAL A 110 -6.26 34.11 -5.68
C VAL A 110 -4.85 34.43 -6.18
N ALA A 111 -3.91 34.56 -5.25
CA ALA A 111 -2.51 34.85 -5.56
C ALA A 111 -1.89 33.72 -6.43
N PRO A 112 -1.14 34.05 -7.50
CA PRO A 112 -0.48 33.04 -8.33
C PRO A 112 0.51 32.15 -7.57
N SER A 113 1.14 32.64 -6.49
CA SER A 113 2.02 31.86 -5.63
C SER A 113 1.30 30.71 -4.93
N PHE A 114 0.06 30.94 -4.49
CA PHE A 114 -0.77 29.93 -3.86
C PHE A 114 -1.15 28.81 -4.85
N LEU A 115 -1.53 29.18 -6.08
CA LEU A 115 -1.83 28.19 -7.12
C LEU A 115 -0.60 27.33 -7.46
N ARG A 116 0.59 27.95 -7.57
CA ARG A 116 1.84 27.20 -7.75
C ARG A 116 2.14 26.25 -6.59
N GLN A 117 1.83 26.65 -5.36
CA GLN A 117 2.01 25.78 -4.20
C GLN A 117 1.12 24.54 -4.29
N LEU A 118 -0.15 24.70 -4.70
CA LEU A 118 -1.05 23.55 -4.93
C LEU A 118 -0.53 22.62 -6.02
N ASP A 119 0.00 23.16 -7.12
CA ASP A 119 0.58 22.36 -8.20
C ASP A 119 1.81 21.55 -7.71
N ILE A 120 2.65 22.16 -6.87
CA ILE A 120 3.81 21.48 -6.24
C ILE A 120 3.32 20.35 -5.31
N GLU A 121 2.32 20.60 -4.47
CA GLU A 121 1.76 19.60 -3.56
C GLU A 121 1.18 18.40 -4.33
N ILE A 122 0.41 18.65 -5.40
CA ILE A 122 -0.10 17.61 -6.31
C ILE A 122 1.06 16.81 -6.94
N HIS A 123 2.12 17.50 -7.39
CA HIS A 123 3.29 16.85 -7.97
C HIS A 123 4.01 15.94 -6.96
N VAL A 124 4.19 16.41 -5.73
CA VAL A 124 4.81 15.62 -4.64
C VAL A 124 3.97 14.39 -4.32
N LEU A 125 2.64 14.51 -4.22
CA LEU A 125 1.76 13.37 -3.98
C LEU A 125 1.85 12.33 -5.10
N ARG A 126 1.90 12.76 -6.37
CA ARG A 126 2.12 11.86 -7.53
C ARG A 126 3.47 11.16 -7.46
N GLN A 127 4.54 11.86 -7.09
CA GLN A 127 5.86 11.24 -6.89
C GLN A 127 5.83 10.20 -5.76
N GLN A 128 5.21 10.52 -4.62
CA GLN A 128 5.06 9.58 -3.51
C GLN A 128 4.28 8.33 -3.92
N ARG A 129 3.19 8.52 -4.67
CA ARG A 129 2.38 7.44 -5.26
C ARG A 129 3.22 6.59 -6.21
N ASN A 130 3.98 7.19 -7.11
CA ASN A 130 4.83 6.47 -8.07
C ASN A 130 5.96 5.66 -7.40
N ARG A 131 6.41 6.02 -6.19
CA ARG A 131 7.40 5.21 -5.44
C ARG A 131 6.89 3.81 -5.09
N PHE A 132 5.57 3.62 -5.01
CA PHE A 132 4.99 2.30 -4.79
C PHE A 132 5.08 1.39 -6.02
N GLN A 133 5.29 1.93 -7.23
CA GLN A 133 5.35 1.14 -8.45
C GLN A 133 6.50 0.12 -8.40
N ALA A 134 7.70 0.57 -7.99
CA ALA A 134 8.85 -0.32 -7.83
C ALA A 134 8.61 -1.42 -6.78
N LEU A 135 7.87 -1.09 -5.71
CA LEU A 135 7.49 -2.09 -4.70
C LEU A 135 6.48 -3.10 -5.25
N VAL A 136 5.50 -2.65 -6.04
CA VAL A 136 4.53 -3.53 -6.71
C VAL A 136 5.25 -4.47 -7.68
N ASP A 137 6.16 -3.94 -8.50
CA ASP A 137 6.94 -4.74 -9.46
C ASP A 137 7.81 -5.79 -8.75
N MET A 138 8.49 -5.39 -7.68
CA MET A 138 9.31 -6.30 -6.87
C MET A 138 8.46 -7.43 -6.26
N ARG A 139 7.27 -7.12 -5.74
CA ARG A 139 6.34 -8.13 -5.19
C ARG A 139 5.77 -9.04 -6.27
N HIS A 140 5.44 -8.52 -7.45
CA HIS A 140 5.02 -9.35 -8.59
C HIS A 140 6.13 -10.31 -9.03
N ASN A 141 7.38 -9.84 -9.10
CA ASN A 141 8.52 -10.69 -9.44
C ASN A 141 8.72 -11.81 -8.41
N GLU A 142 8.57 -11.52 -7.13
CA GLU A 142 8.63 -12.53 -6.06
C GLU A 142 7.50 -13.57 -6.19
N ILE A 143 6.28 -13.15 -6.49
CA ILE A 143 5.16 -14.09 -6.72
C ILE A 143 5.45 -14.99 -7.92
N VAL A 144 5.94 -14.44 -9.03
CA VAL A 144 6.31 -15.22 -10.22
C VAL A 144 7.41 -16.22 -9.86
N ARG A 145 8.46 -15.78 -9.18
CA ARG A 145 9.57 -16.63 -8.71
C ARG A 145 9.07 -17.80 -7.86
N MET A 146 8.19 -17.53 -6.90
CA MET A 146 7.61 -18.54 -6.01
C MET A 146 6.65 -19.48 -6.74
N ALA A 147 5.82 -18.96 -7.66
CA ALA A 147 4.88 -19.75 -8.43
C ALA A 147 5.59 -20.68 -9.42
N GLU A 148 6.67 -20.21 -10.07
CA GLU A 148 7.53 -21.04 -10.91
C GLU A 148 8.22 -22.15 -10.10
N HIS A 149 8.69 -21.83 -8.90
CA HIS A 149 9.27 -22.83 -7.99
C HIS A 149 8.24 -23.89 -7.58
N ARG A 150 7.03 -23.46 -7.22
CA ARG A 150 5.91 -24.36 -6.89
C ARG A 150 5.59 -25.30 -8.04
N LYS A 151 5.56 -24.76 -9.26
CA LYS A 151 5.33 -25.53 -10.50
C LYS A 151 6.40 -26.59 -10.74
N LYS A 152 7.68 -26.27 -10.48
CA LYS A 152 8.78 -27.26 -10.56
C LYS A 152 8.60 -28.37 -9.54
N LEU A 153 8.34 -28.03 -8.28
CA LEU A 153 8.12 -29.03 -7.23
C LEU A 153 6.92 -29.93 -7.49
N ASP A 154 5.83 -29.38 -8.02
CA ASP A 154 4.67 -30.19 -8.41
C ASP A 154 5.01 -31.12 -9.58
N ALA A 155 5.74 -30.64 -10.58
CA ALA A 155 6.21 -31.46 -11.70
C ALA A 155 7.14 -32.61 -11.24
N ASP A 156 8.05 -32.34 -10.30
CA ASP A 156 8.96 -33.34 -9.73
C ASP A 156 8.21 -34.42 -8.93
N GLN A 157 7.01 -34.10 -8.42
CA GLN A 157 6.12 -35.02 -7.71
C GLN A 157 5.04 -35.66 -8.60
N GLY A 158 5.03 -35.35 -9.91
CA GLY A 158 4.01 -35.84 -10.84
C GLY A 158 2.61 -35.28 -10.59
N LEU A 159 2.51 -34.08 -10.02
CA LEU A 159 1.25 -33.38 -9.73
C LEU A 159 1.01 -32.25 -10.75
N ASP A 160 -0.26 -32.04 -11.11
CA ASP A 160 -0.66 -30.88 -11.90
C ASP A 160 -0.64 -29.62 -11.02
N CYS A 161 0.13 -28.60 -11.43
CA CYS A 161 0.19 -27.32 -10.73
C CYS A 161 -0.92 -26.39 -11.19
N ASN A 162 -2.01 -26.30 -10.41
CA ASN A 162 -3.06 -25.29 -10.59
C ASN A 162 -2.73 -23.95 -9.90
N VAL A 163 -1.75 -23.97 -9.00
CA VAL A 163 -1.39 -22.86 -8.13
C VAL A 163 -0.80 -21.69 -8.93
N TYR A 164 -0.03 -22.01 -9.98
CA TYR A 164 0.56 -21.01 -10.87
C TYR A 164 -0.52 -20.18 -11.58
N ASP A 165 -1.53 -20.83 -12.15
CA ASP A 165 -2.62 -20.17 -12.86
C ASP A 165 -3.47 -19.34 -11.88
N MET A 166 -3.78 -19.92 -10.72
CA MET A 166 -4.49 -19.20 -9.65
C MET A 166 -3.77 -17.91 -9.25
N TYR A 167 -2.44 -17.92 -9.13
CA TYR A 167 -1.68 -16.73 -8.72
C TYR A 167 -1.43 -15.72 -9.84
N LEU A 168 -1.29 -16.17 -11.09
CA LEU A 168 -1.14 -15.25 -12.22
C LEU A 168 -2.39 -14.40 -12.44
N ASP A 169 -3.58 -14.94 -12.18
CA ASP A 169 -4.83 -14.19 -12.23
C ASP A 169 -4.84 -13.01 -11.22
N PHE A 170 -4.08 -13.11 -10.12
CA PHE A 170 -3.93 -12.01 -9.15
C PHE A 170 -2.94 -10.93 -9.56
N ARG A 171 -2.14 -11.12 -10.61
CA ARG A 171 -1.16 -10.11 -11.04
C ARG A 171 -1.84 -8.82 -11.49
N ARG A 172 -3.08 -8.91 -12.02
CA ARG A 172 -3.96 -7.76 -12.35
C ARG A 172 -3.22 -6.56 -12.93
N VAL A 173 -2.36 -6.80 -13.92
CA VAL A 173 -1.43 -5.79 -14.46
C VAL A 173 -2.17 -4.53 -14.91
N SER A 174 -3.28 -4.71 -15.63
CA SER A 174 -4.14 -3.60 -16.09
C SER A 174 -4.72 -2.77 -14.96
N GLU A 175 -5.01 -3.39 -13.81
CA GLU A 175 -5.51 -2.68 -12.63
C GLU A 175 -4.42 -1.77 -12.06
N TRP A 176 -3.19 -2.28 -11.93
CA TRP A 176 -2.07 -1.49 -11.44
C TRP A 176 -1.71 -0.34 -12.39
N GLU A 177 -1.71 -0.58 -13.70
CA GLU A 177 -1.55 0.47 -14.71
C GLU A 177 -2.61 1.57 -14.56
N GLN A 178 -3.86 1.19 -14.33
CA GLN A 178 -4.93 2.14 -14.06
C GLN A 178 -4.69 2.92 -12.76
N LEU A 179 -4.24 2.26 -11.69
CA LEU A 179 -3.97 2.91 -10.41
C LEU A 179 -2.79 3.91 -10.48
N PHE A 180 -1.80 3.67 -11.34
CA PHE A 180 -0.65 4.57 -11.49
C PHE A 180 -0.86 5.67 -12.54
N SER A 181 -1.93 5.62 -13.35
CA SER A 181 -2.20 6.60 -14.41
C SER A 181 -2.97 7.86 -13.99
N ILE A 182 -3.46 7.94 -12.73
CA ILE A 182 -4.20 9.10 -12.17
C ILE A 182 -3.25 10.30 -11.89
#